data_AF-A0A496RAI7-F1
#
_entry.id   AF-A0A496RAI7-F1
#
_cell.length_a   1.000
_cell.length_b   1.000
_cell.length_c   1.000
_cell.angle_alpha   90.00
_cell.angle_beta   90.00
_cell.angle_gamma   90.00
#
_symmetry.space_group_name_H-M   'P 1'
#
loop_
_entity.id
_entity.type
_entity.pdbx_description
1 polymer ?
#
loop_
_entity_poly.entity_id
_entity_poly.type
_entity_poly.pdbx_seq_one_letter_code
_entity_poly.pdbx_strand_id
1 'polypeptide(L)'
;MKKYTLLTILILITTAGVFGLDFGGNLEDSTLYYHASDSDIYHADTVSFWLRTGVWKDTALFAQGSYTYSTDQAYAFDIDLFKVENKSLSFLNYIFGRFHTSDFSGYVFNGRLDGASGTLNFPWGQISAQAGYTGLMFNTSAIEMTLADQQDADGVFDLESPRLVGGVEAVLPDIFLMQDITAGLWLQFDLRPEPDLTSAGGKLSTQYFGVKVNGSPVLNLYYDAFAFLGTGQTLSWINSTYVYKPLISFLGSAGARYYIPELLSSVADVRILYSSGDKDYASSFLEGNTDGNGTTFTPVTAKSSALVFNPKAGNLVFIKAGYSLKPFSSMPGDMLNRIQVNLTGVTFFRPTTGQISESGINPASSELYLGSEIDGTVNFRPYSDLGLSLSGGVFMPNNKSGGAFLESRRTTEFLIRLGLSFSF
;
A
#
# COMPACT_ATOMS: atom_id res chain seq x y z
N MET A 1 -43.21 -11.90 -8.67
CA MET A 1 -41.77 -11.55 -8.81
C MET A 1 -40.84 -12.54 -8.10
N LYS A 2 -41.01 -12.84 -6.79
CA LYS A 2 -40.09 -13.73 -6.03
C LYS A 2 -39.84 -15.15 -6.59
N LYS A 3 -40.84 -15.79 -7.23
CA LYS A 3 -40.70 -17.16 -7.78
C LYS A 3 -39.87 -17.23 -9.06
N TYR A 4 -39.89 -16.17 -9.88
CA TYR A 4 -39.09 -16.11 -11.10
C TYR A 4 -37.62 -15.80 -10.78
N THR A 5 -37.35 -14.97 -9.77
CA THR A 5 -35.99 -14.69 -9.29
C THR A 5 -35.28 -15.96 -8.82
N LEU A 6 -35.96 -16.81 -8.03
CA LEU A 6 -35.38 -18.05 -7.52
C LEU A 6 -35.09 -19.06 -8.65
N LEU A 7 -35.97 -19.14 -9.65
CA LEU A 7 -35.79 -20.01 -10.81
C LEU A 7 -34.63 -19.53 -11.70
N THR A 8 -34.51 -18.21 -11.91
CA THR A 8 -33.38 -17.63 -12.67
C THR A 8 -32.05 -17.87 -11.95
N ILE A 9 -32.01 -17.74 -10.62
CA ILE A 9 -30.83 -18.06 -9.81
C ILE A 9 -30.49 -19.55 -9.92
N LEU A 10 -31.48 -20.44 -9.85
CA LEU A 10 -31.26 -21.88 -9.98
C LEU A 10 -30.79 -22.30 -11.39
N ILE A 11 -31.28 -21.63 -12.43
CA ILE A 11 -30.84 -21.83 -13.83
C ILE A 11 -29.40 -21.30 -14.03
N LEU A 12 -29.04 -20.16 -13.43
CA LEU A 12 -27.67 -19.66 -13.43
C LEU A 12 -26.72 -20.62 -12.70
N ILE A 13 -27.10 -21.17 -11.55
CA ILE A 13 -26.30 -22.13 -10.78
C ILE A 13 -26.11 -23.46 -11.55
N THR A 14 -27.15 -23.94 -12.24
CA THR A 14 -27.07 -25.22 -12.99
C THR A 14 -26.31 -25.08 -14.31
N THR A 15 -26.37 -23.93 -14.98
CA THR A 15 -25.57 -23.66 -16.19
C THR A 15 -24.11 -23.38 -15.87
N ALA A 16 -23.81 -22.79 -14.71
CA ALA A 16 -22.45 -22.60 -14.21
C ALA A 16 -21.64 -23.91 -14.12
N GLY A 17 -22.28 -25.01 -13.71
CA GLY A 17 -21.64 -26.32 -13.60
C GLY A 17 -21.16 -26.93 -14.93
N VAL A 18 -21.69 -26.47 -16.07
CA VAL A 18 -21.31 -26.98 -17.40
C VAL A 18 -20.06 -26.29 -17.96
N PHE A 19 -19.76 -25.06 -17.53
CA PHE A 19 -18.66 -24.24 -18.05
C PHE A 19 -17.48 -24.09 -17.07
N GLY A 20 -17.50 -24.77 -15.92
CA GLY A 20 -16.48 -24.59 -14.89
C GLY A 20 -16.47 -23.14 -14.35
N LEU A 21 -17.67 -22.56 -14.20
CA LEU A 21 -17.86 -21.22 -13.68
C LEU A 21 -17.77 -21.28 -12.15
N ASP A 22 -16.86 -20.49 -11.61
CA ASP A 22 -16.62 -20.29 -10.19
C ASP A 22 -16.93 -18.82 -9.85
N PHE A 23 -17.59 -18.57 -8.73
CA PHE A 23 -17.98 -17.23 -8.33
C PHE A 23 -18.06 -17.13 -6.81
N GLY A 24 -17.95 -15.91 -6.32
CA GLY A 24 -18.09 -15.61 -4.91
C GLY A 24 -18.14 -14.11 -4.68
N GLY A 25 -18.07 -13.71 -3.42
CA GLY A 25 -18.08 -12.31 -3.07
C GLY A 25 -17.52 -12.03 -1.70
N ASN A 26 -17.35 -10.74 -1.40
CA ASN A 26 -16.99 -10.28 -0.07
C ASN A 26 -17.87 -9.09 0.33
N LEU A 27 -18.19 -9.01 1.62
CA LEU A 27 -18.76 -7.85 2.26
C LEU A 27 -17.77 -7.36 3.31
N GLU A 28 -17.44 -6.08 3.26
CA GLU A 28 -16.57 -5.39 4.19
C GLU A 28 -17.33 -4.20 4.78
N ASP A 29 -17.33 -4.06 6.09
CA ASP A 29 -17.83 -2.89 6.82
C ASP A 29 -16.65 -2.33 7.63
N SER A 30 -16.44 -1.03 7.55
CA SER A 30 -15.44 -0.31 8.32
C SER A 30 -16.05 0.96 8.90
N THR A 31 -16.18 1.00 10.22
CA THR A 31 -16.56 2.21 10.97
C THR A 31 -15.35 2.75 11.70
N LEU A 32 -15.05 4.03 11.47
CA LEU A 32 -13.88 4.72 11.98
C LEU A 32 -14.31 5.99 12.72
N TYR A 33 -13.82 6.15 13.93
CA TYR A 33 -13.89 7.39 14.70
C TYR A 33 -12.49 7.95 14.81
N TYR A 34 -12.31 9.20 14.37
CA TYR A 34 -11.03 9.91 14.41
C TYR A 34 -11.17 11.22 15.16
N HIS A 35 -10.17 11.54 15.95
CA HIS A 35 -10.12 12.79 16.69
C HIS A 35 -8.71 13.39 16.65
N ALA A 36 -8.64 14.64 16.23
CA ALA A 36 -7.45 15.47 16.29
C ALA A 36 -7.80 16.85 16.85
N SER A 37 -8.03 17.84 15.98
CA SER A 37 -8.66 19.12 16.37
C SER A 37 -10.18 19.01 16.45
N ASP A 38 -10.75 18.22 15.54
CA ASP A 38 -12.17 17.95 15.42
C ASP A 38 -12.41 16.44 15.49
N SER A 39 -13.68 16.06 15.63
CA SER A 39 -14.10 14.66 15.73
C SER A 39 -14.90 14.27 14.51
N ASP A 40 -14.41 13.27 13.78
CA ASP A 40 -15.04 12.78 12.57
C ASP A 40 -15.41 11.31 12.72
N ILE A 41 -16.57 10.94 12.18
CA ILE A 41 -17.00 9.56 12.04
C ILE A 41 -17.06 9.27 10.56
N TYR A 42 -16.21 8.34 10.12
CA TYR A 42 -16.23 7.79 8.78
C TYR A 42 -16.81 6.39 8.83
N HIS A 43 -17.67 6.06 7.89
CA HIS A 43 -18.20 4.71 7.76
C HIS A 43 -18.20 4.33 6.28
N ALA A 44 -17.79 3.09 5.99
CA ALA A 44 -17.77 2.54 4.65
C ALA A 44 -18.22 1.09 4.61
N ASP A 45 -19.08 0.79 3.64
CA ASP A 45 -19.56 -0.55 3.29
C ASP A 45 -19.13 -0.89 1.88
N THR A 46 -18.35 -1.96 1.71
CA THR A 46 -17.93 -2.45 0.39
C THR A 46 -18.49 -3.84 0.15
N VAL A 47 -19.17 -4.02 -0.98
CA VAL A 47 -19.58 -5.33 -1.48
C VAL A 47 -18.85 -5.61 -2.78
N SER A 48 -18.11 -6.71 -2.85
CA SER A 48 -17.42 -7.17 -4.05
C SER A 48 -17.98 -8.50 -4.53
N PHE A 49 -18.03 -8.67 -5.84
CA PHE A 49 -18.39 -9.92 -6.50
C PHE A 49 -17.31 -10.28 -7.50
N TRP A 50 -16.93 -11.55 -7.52
CA TRP A 50 -15.97 -12.07 -8.49
C TRP A 50 -16.54 -13.27 -9.23
N LEU A 51 -16.03 -13.44 -10.44
CA LEU A 51 -16.39 -14.48 -11.39
C LEU A 51 -15.12 -14.99 -12.05
N ARG A 52 -14.97 -16.31 -12.14
CA ARG A 52 -13.91 -16.98 -12.87
C ARG A 52 -14.50 -18.05 -13.78
N THR A 53 -14.05 -18.10 -15.02
CA THR A 53 -14.51 -19.08 -15.99
C THR A 53 -13.38 -19.55 -16.90
N GLY A 54 -13.34 -20.84 -17.21
CA GLY A 54 -12.39 -21.41 -18.17
C GLY A 54 -12.81 -21.04 -19.60
N VAL A 55 -11.96 -20.32 -20.33
CA VAL A 55 -12.24 -19.94 -21.74
C VAL A 55 -11.61 -20.93 -22.71
N TRP A 56 -10.40 -21.38 -22.41
CA TRP A 56 -9.66 -22.40 -23.16
C TRP A 56 -8.91 -23.33 -22.21
N LYS A 57 -8.25 -24.35 -22.76
CA LYS A 57 -7.34 -25.20 -21.98
C LYS A 57 -6.28 -24.33 -21.29
N ASP A 58 -6.18 -24.47 -19.97
CA ASP A 58 -5.24 -23.73 -19.11
C ASP A 58 -5.38 -22.20 -19.17
N THR A 59 -6.52 -21.68 -19.67
CA THR A 59 -6.81 -20.24 -19.75
C THR A 59 -8.12 -19.90 -19.07
N ALA A 60 -8.09 -18.95 -18.13
CA ALA A 60 -9.26 -18.50 -17.40
C ALA A 60 -9.47 -16.99 -17.57
N LEU A 61 -10.72 -16.57 -17.67
CA LEU A 61 -11.13 -15.19 -17.49
C LEU A 61 -11.50 -15.00 -16.02
N PHE A 62 -11.03 -13.92 -15.42
CA PHE A 62 -11.39 -13.48 -14.07
C PHE A 62 -11.91 -12.05 -14.13
N ALA A 63 -13.06 -11.80 -13.52
CA ALA A 63 -13.66 -10.49 -13.38
C ALA A 63 -14.06 -10.27 -11.92
N GLN A 64 -13.80 -9.09 -11.38
CA GLN A 64 -14.26 -8.67 -10.07
C GLN A 64 -14.70 -7.20 -10.16
N GLY A 65 -15.85 -6.91 -9.57
CA GLY A 65 -16.31 -5.54 -9.37
C GLY A 65 -16.74 -5.32 -7.94
N SER A 66 -16.60 -4.07 -7.48
CA SER A 66 -16.99 -3.65 -6.15
C SER A 66 -17.98 -2.50 -6.21
N TYR A 67 -18.81 -2.44 -5.17
CA TYR A 67 -19.65 -1.30 -4.84
C TYR A 67 -19.28 -0.85 -3.43
N THR A 68 -18.89 0.41 -3.29
CA THR A 68 -18.58 1.02 -1.99
C THR A 68 -19.54 2.16 -1.71
N TYR A 69 -20.17 2.11 -0.54
CA TYR A 69 -20.85 3.24 0.08
C TYR A 69 -19.95 3.79 1.18
N SER A 70 -19.85 5.11 1.33
CA SER A 70 -19.25 5.72 2.51
C SER A 70 -19.97 7.00 2.92
N THR A 71 -19.71 7.49 4.13
CA THR A 71 -20.25 8.76 4.64
C THR A 71 -19.87 9.95 3.77
N ASP A 72 -18.68 9.89 3.17
CA ASP A 72 -18.14 10.95 2.33
C ASP A 72 -18.54 10.77 0.86
N GLN A 73 -18.90 9.54 0.48
CA GLN A 73 -19.24 9.18 -0.89
C GLN A 73 -20.46 8.26 -0.96
N ALA A 74 -21.55 8.79 -1.52
CA ALA A 74 -22.83 8.07 -1.59
C ALA A 74 -22.82 6.80 -2.47
N TYR A 75 -21.91 6.68 -3.43
CA TYR A 75 -21.71 5.44 -4.21
C TYR A 75 -20.41 5.49 -5.02
N ALA A 76 -19.66 4.39 -5.02
CA ALA A 76 -18.53 4.12 -5.91
C ALA A 76 -18.73 2.74 -6.54
N PHE A 77 -18.78 2.64 -7.87
CA PHE A 77 -18.69 1.35 -8.56
C PHE A 77 -17.35 1.27 -9.26
N ASP A 78 -16.63 0.16 -9.07
CA ASP A 78 -15.34 -0.05 -9.72
C ASP A 78 -15.22 -1.46 -10.28
N ILE A 79 -14.45 -1.59 -11.35
CA ILE A 79 -13.95 -2.86 -11.84
C ILE A 79 -12.59 -3.07 -11.19
N ASP A 80 -12.58 -3.86 -10.12
CA ASP A 80 -11.38 -4.16 -9.35
C ASP A 80 -10.36 -4.92 -10.20
N LEU A 81 -10.82 -5.97 -10.87
CA LEU A 81 -10.00 -6.87 -11.67
C LEU A 81 -10.76 -7.30 -12.92
N PHE A 82 -10.06 -7.37 -14.05
CA PHE A 82 -10.62 -7.89 -15.29
C PHE A 82 -9.49 -8.42 -16.15
N LYS A 83 -9.20 -9.72 -16.05
CA LYS A 83 -7.97 -10.29 -16.59
C LYS A 83 -8.18 -11.68 -17.19
N VAL A 84 -7.37 -11.98 -18.20
CA VAL A 84 -7.17 -13.31 -18.73
C VAL A 84 -5.86 -13.86 -18.17
N GLU A 85 -5.92 -15.04 -17.57
CA GLU A 85 -4.76 -15.74 -17.03
C GLU A 85 -4.52 -17.02 -17.82
N ASN A 86 -3.27 -17.29 -18.18
CA ASN A 86 -2.88 -18.52 -18.84
C ASN A 86 -1.73 -19.20 -18.08
N LYS A 87 -1.84 -20.53 -17.94
CA LYS A 87 -0.86 -21.42 -17.31
C LYS A 87 -0.52 -22.62 -18.20
N SER A 88 -0.63 -22.47 -19.53
CA SER A 88 -0.45 -23.58 -20.48
C SER A 88 0.96 -24.19 -20.46
N LEU A 89 1.95 -23.46 -19.98
CA LEU A 89 3.34 -23.91 -19.87
C LEU A 89 3.76 -23.89 -18.40
N SER A 90 4.32 -24.99 -17.88
CA SER A 90 4.75 -25.08 -16.48
C SER A 90 5.78 -24.02 -16.08
N PHE A 91 6.57 -23.54 -17.04
CA PHE A 91 7.60 -22.53 -16.85
C PHE A 91 7.12 -21.10 -17.15
N LEU A 92 5.93 -20.88 -17.73
CA LEU A 92 5.45 -19.55 -18.11
C LEU A 92 4.00 -19.34 -17.66
N ASN A 93 3.79 -18.34 -16.82
CA ASN A 93 2.47 -17.82 -16.49
C ASN A 93 2.34 -16.41 -17.07
N TYR A 94 1.19 -16.06 -17.62
CA TYR A 94 0.93 -14.68 -18.04
C TYR A 94 -0.49 -14.23 -17.75
N ILE A 95 -0.63 -12.91 -17.57
CA ILE A 95 -1.85 -12.20 -17.25
C ILE A 95 -1.99 -11.03 -18.22
N PHE A 96 -3.18 -10.82 -18.77
CA PHE A 96 -3.53 -9.65 -19.58
C PHE A 96 -4.83 -9.03 -19.09
N GLY A 97 -4.88 -7.70 -18.94
CA GLY A 97 -6.04 -6.94 -18.49
C GLY A 97 -5.75 -6.11 -17.24
N ARG A 98 -6.77 -5.87 -16.41
CA ARG A 98 -6.67 -5.20 -15.12
C ARG A 98 -6.27 -6.17 -14.02
N PHE A 99 -5.11 -5.96 -13.41
CA PHE A 99 -4.62 -6.79 -12.31
C PHE A 99 -3.95 -5.96 -11.23
N HIS A 100 -3.98 -6.47 -10.00
CA HIS A 100 -3.19 -5.92 -8.89
C HIS A 100 -1.76 -6.48 -8.94
N THR A 101 -0.78 -5.63 -8.71
CA THR A 101 0.63 -6.01 -8.62
C THR A 101 1.39 -5.10 -7.66
N SER A 102 2.52 -5.61 -7.15
CA SER A 102 3.39 -4.85 -6.27
C SER A 102 4.85 -5.17 -6.56
N ASP A 103 5.74 -4.23 -6.23
CA ASP A 103 7.16 -4.50 -6.11
C ASP A 103 7.43 -5.38 -4.89
N PHE A 104 8.59 -6.04 -4.85
CA PHE A 104 8.96 -6.97 -3.77
C PHE A 104 8.91 -6.38 -2.34
N SER A 105 8.88 -5.05 -2.20
CA SER A 105 8.75 -4.32 -0.93
C SER A 105 7.35 -3.73 -0.72
N GLY A 106 6.61 -3.51 -1.80
CA GLY A 106 5.35 -2.77 -1.86
C GLY A 106 5.45 -1.28 -1.49
N TYR A 107 6.65 -0.72 -1.38
CA TYR A 107 6.86 0.70 -1.08
C TYR A 107 7.10 1.55 -2.32
N VAL A 108 7.53 0.96 -3.44
CA VAL A 108 7.68 1.69 -4.71
C VAL A 108 6.34 1.69 -5.44
N PHE A 109 5.76 0.50 -5.63
CA PHE A 109 4.49 0.30 -6.30
C PHE A 109 3.72 -0.85 -5.63
N ASN A 110 2.46 -0.60 -5.32
CA ASN A 110 1.52 -1.57 -4.82
C ASN A 110 0.11 -1.12 -5.20
N GLY A 111 -0.35 -1.56 -6.37
CA GLY A 111 -1.54 -0.99 -6.99
C GLY A 111 -2.06 -1.82 -8.14
N ARG A 112 -3.10 -1.31 -8.79
CA ARG A 112 -3.69 -1.93 -9.98
C ARG A 112 -3.04 -1.36 -11.25
N LEU A 113 -3.03 -2.16 -12.31
CA LEU A 113 -2.57 -1.76 -13.64
C LEU A 113 -3.47 -2.37 -14.70
N ASP A 114 -3.76 -1.60 -15.75
CA ASP A 114 -4.31 -2.11 -17.00
C ASP A 114 -3.17 -2.45 -17.96
N GLY A 115 -2.84 -3.73 -18.12
CA GLY A 115 -1.69 -4.12 -18.93
C GLY A 115 -1.43 -5.62 -19.02
N ALA A 116 -0.15 -5.99 -18.90
CA ALA A 116 0.30 -7.38 -18.98
C ALA A 116 1.33 -7.71 -17.90
N SER A 117 1.32 -8.96 -17.45
CA SER A 117 2.34 -9.53 -16.58
C SER A 117 2.73 -10.92 -17.09
N GLY A 118 4.01 -11.26 -16.97
CA GLY A 118 4.56 -12.56 -17.30
C GLY A 118 5.51 -13.03 -16.20
N THR A 119 5.53 -14.33 -15.94
CA THR A 119 6.42 -14.95 -14.96
C THR A 119 7.04 -16.20 -15.55
N LEU A 120 8.37 -16.23 -15.59
CA LEU A 120 9.19 -17.36 -15.99
C LEU A 120 9.71 -18.08 -14.75
N ASN A 121 9.41 -19.38 -14.63
CA ASN A 121 9.86 -20.22 -13.54
C ASN A 121 11.00 -21.12 -14.03
N PHE A 122 12.16 -21.00 -13.38
CA PHE A 122 13.33 -21.83 -13.59
C PHE A 122 13.59 -22.71 -12.35
N PRO A 123 14.31 -23.83 -12.46
CA PRO A 123 14.68 -24.63 -11.29
C PRO A 123 15.51 -23.87 -10.24
N TRP A 124 16.20 -22.81 -10.65
CA TRP A 124 17.09 -22.00 -9.82
C TRP A 124 16.52 -20.63 -9.44
N GLY A 125 15.30 -20.30 -9.88
CA GLY A 125 14.73 -18.98 -9.61
C GLY A 125 13.52 -18.63 -10.45
N GLN A 126 13.04 -17.41 -10.27
CA GLN A 126 11.87 -16.87 -10.95
C GLN A 126 12.20 -15.49 -11.50
N ILE A 127 11.73 -15.20 -12.72
CA ILE A 127 11.80 -13.85 -13.29
C ILE A 127 10.38 -13.41 -13.63
N SER A 128 9.94 -12.28 -13.10
CA SER A 128 8.66 -11.66 -13.42
C SER A 128 8.89 -10.34 -14.16
N ALA A 129 7.99 -10.03 -15.08
CA ALA A 129 7.93 -8.74 -15.75
C ALA A 129 6.47 -8.30 -15.87
N GLN A 130 6.20 -7.03 -15.60
CA GLN A 130 4.89 -6.43 -15.77
C GLN A 130 5.00 -5.02 -16.33
N ALA A 131 3.99 -4.61 -17.08
CA ALA A 131 3.81 -3.22 -17.49
C ALA A 131 2.33 -2.94 -17.70
N GLY A 132 1.90 -1.73 -17.39
CA GLY A 132 0.52 -1.31 -17.60
C GLY A 132 0.32 0.19 -17.45
N TYR A 133 -0.90 0.60 -17.78
CA TYR A 133 -1.36 1.98 -17.75
C TYR A 133 -2.29 2.20 -16.57
N THR A 134 -2.20 3.37 -15.94
CA THR A 134 -3.02 3.71 -14.76
C THR A 134 -4.25 4.54 -15.08
N GLY A 135 -4.22 5.35 -16.15
CA GLY A 135 -5.24 6.39 -16.39
C GLY A 135 -6.60 5.90 -16.89
N LEU A 136 -6.94 4.62 -16.76
CA LEU A 136 -8.29 4.08 -16.96
C LEU A 136 -8.94 3.63 -15.64
N MET A 137 -8.22 3.77 -14.53
CA MET A 137 -8.71 3.46 -13.20
C MET A 137 -9.33 4.71 -12.58
N PHE A 138 -10.35 4.54 -11.75
CA PHE A 138 -10.85 5.65 -10.94
C PHE A 138 -9.81 6.06 -9.92
N ASN A 139 -9.82 7.33 -9.52
CA ASN A 139 -8.94 7.91 -8.53
C ASN A 139 -9.17 7.38 -7.11
N THR A 140 -8.93 6.08 -6.94
CA THR A 140 -8.99 5.34 -5.68
C THR A 140 -7.64 4.68 -5.36
N SER A 141 -6.66 4.63 -6.29
CA SER A 141 -5.39 3.89 -6.12
C SER A 141 -4.21 4.73 -5.61
N ALA A 142 -4.45 5.91 -5.06
CA ALA A 142 -3.46 6.69 -4.28
C ALA A 142 -2.16 7.05 -5.03
N ILE A 143 -2.21 7.19 -6.36
CA ILE A 143 -1.08 7.63 -7.18
C ILE A 143 -1.03 9.17 -7.18
N GLU A 144 -0.35 9.72 -6.18
CA GLU A 144 -0.13 11.16 -6.02
C GLU A 144 1.37 11.41 -5.84
N MET A 145 2.06 11.73 -6.94
CA MET A 145 3.50 11.93 -6.95
C MET A 145 3.91 13.39 -7.21
N THR A 146 3.00 14.22 -7.72
CA THR A 146 3.22 15.61 -8.15
C THR A 146 2.06 16.51 -7.70
N LEU A 147 2.26 17.83 -7.61
CA LEU A 147 1.16 18.75 -7.27
C LEU A 147 0.03 18.68 -8.31
N ALA A 148 0.38 18.41 -9.56
CA ALA A 148 -0.61 18.23 -10.62
C ALA A 148 -1.52 17.02 -10.36
N ASP A 149 -0.99 15.93 -9.77
CA ASP A 149 -1.83 14.79 -9.37
C ASP A 149 -2.78 15.17 -8.22
N GLN A 150 -2.33 15.99 -7.27
CA GLN A 150 -3.18 16.45 -6.17
C GLN A 150 -4.31 17.35 -6.66
N GLN A 151 -4.07 18.16 -7.68
CA GLN A 151 -5.09 19.03 -8.28
C GLN A 151 -6.11 18.25 -9.09
N ASP A 152 -5.67 17.18 -9.78
CA ASP A 152 -6.54 16.28 -10.52
C ASP A 152 -7.39 15.40 -9.57
N ALA A 153 -7.05 15.33 -8.27
CA ALA A 153 -7.67 14.41 -7.32
C ALA A 153 -8.99 14.88 -6.70
N ASP A 154 -9.50 16.06 -7.07
CA ASP A 154 -10.66 16.69 -6.44
C ASP A 154 -12.02 16.03 -6.81
N GLY A 155 -12.07 15.16 -7.83
CA GLY A 155 -13.31 14.51 -8.28
C GLY A 155 -13.36 12.98 -8.08
N VAL A 156 -14.49 12.52 -7.54
CA VAL A 156 -14.80 11.11 -7.28
C VAL A 156 -14.85 10.23 -8.54
N PHE A 157 -15.18 10.81 -9.69
CA PHE A 157 -15.24 10.11 -10.98
C PHE A 157 -14.06 10.43 -11.88
N ASP A 158 -13.04 11.09 -11.34
CA ASP A 158 -11.86 11.39 -12.11
C ASP A 158 -11.02 10.12 -12.25
N LEU A 159 -10.45 9.98 -13.45
CA LEU A 159 -9.53 8.91 -13.72
C LEU A 159 -8.19 9.24 -13.08
N GLU A 160 -7.43 8.22 -12.74
CA GLU A 160 -6.08 8.41 -12.23
C GLU A 160 -5.18 9.14 -13.22
N SER A 161 -4.13 9.74 -12.65
CA SER A 161 -3.09 10.38 -13.46
C SER A 161 -2.54 9.39 -14.49
N PRO A 162 -2.50 9.76 -15.78
CA PRO A 162 -2.16 8.84 -16.86
C PRO A 162 -0.67 8.54 -16.82
N ARG A 163 -0.31 7.35 -16.34
CA ARG A 163 1.08 6.91 -16.20
C ARG A 163 1.28 5.54 -16.82
N LEU A 164 2.44 5.33 -17.43
CA LEU A 164 2.96 4.01 -17.78
C LEU A 164 3.84 3.53 -16.62
N VAL A 165 3.50 2.40 -16.02
CA VAL A 165 4.27 1.78 -14.94
C VAL A 165 4.70 0.39 -15.39
N GLY A 166 5.94 0.02 -15.10
CA GLY A 166 6.42 -1.33 -15.35
C GLY A 166 7.53 -1.76 -14.41
N GLY A 167 7.68 -3.06 -14.24
CA GLY A 167 8.65 -3.68 -13.35
C GLY A 167 9.20 -4.98 -13.90
N VAL A 168 10.46 -5.27 -13.58
CA VAL A 168 11.09 -6.58 -13.78
C VAL A 168 11.73 -7.00 -12.47
N GLU A 169 11.46 -8.21 -12.01
CA GLU A 169 12.03 -8.76 -10.78
C GLU A 169 12.61 -10.15 -11.02
N ALA A 170 13.72 -10.45 -10.35
CA ALA A 170 14.35 -11.75 -10.34
C ALA A 170 14.52 -12.23 -8.90
N VAL A 171 13.96 -13.40 -8.60
CA VAL A 171 14.06 -14.07 -7.30
C VAL A 171 14.97 -15.28 -7.44
N LEU A 172 16.00 -15.33 -6.60
CA LEU A 172 16.93 -16.43 -6.47
C LEU A 172 16.74 -17.05 -5.07
N PRO A 173 15.99 -18.15 -4.97
CA PRO A 173 15.71 -18.78 -3.69
C PRO A 173 16.93 -19.54 -3.16
N ASP A 174 17.04 -19.64 -1.84
CA ASP A 174 17.97 -20.52 -1.13
C ASP A 174 19.45 -20.42 -1.57
N ILE A 175 19.95 -19.22 -1.92
CA ILE A 175 21.34 -19.07 -2.39
C ILE A 175 22.34 -19.48 -1.31
N PHE A 176 22.11 -19.06 -0.07
CA PHE A 176 22.95 -19.43 1.07
C PHE A 176 22.13 -19.42 2.36
N LEU A 177 22.31 -20.41 3.24
CA LEU A 177 21.68 -20.46 4.56
C LEU A 177 20.15 -20.23 4.54
N MET A 178 19.43 -20.77 3.55
CA MET A 178 17.98 -20.59 3.36
C MET A 178 17.58 -19.11 3.22
N GLN A 179 18.37 -18.37 2.44
CA GLN A 179 18.15 -16.96 2.15
C GLN A 179 17.84 -16.75 0.68
N ASP A 180 16.79 -15.98 0.45
CA ASP A 180 16.34 -15.58 -0.86
C ASP A 180 16.87 -14.18 -1.18
N ILE A 181 17.40 -14.01 -2.38
CA ILE A 181 17.76 -12.70 -2.91
C ILE A 181 16.77 -12.33 -4.01
N THR A 182 16.24 -11.11 -3.94
CA THR A 182 15.44 -10.52 -4.99
C THR A 182 16.13 -9.28 -5.52
N ALA A 183 16.22 -9.13 -6.83
CA ALA A 183 16.60 -7.88 -7.48
C ALA A 183 15.44 -7.40 -8.35
N GLY A 184 15.23 -6.09 -8.42
CA GLY A 184 14.12 -5.51 -9.16
C GLY A 184 14.46 -4.17 -9.81
N LEU A 185 13.82 -3.89 -10.93
CA LEU A 185 13.82 -2.60 -11.61
C LEU A 185 12.37 -2.19 -11.84
N TRP A 186 11.98 -1.02 -11.34
CA TRP A 186 10.66 -0.43 -11.57
C TRP A 186 10.79 0.92 -12.24
N LEU A 187 9.93 1.19 -13.22
CA LEU A 187 9.92 2.39 -14.03
C LEU A 187 8.52 2.99 -14.02
N GLN A 188 8.45 4.32 -13.98
CA GLN A 188 7.21 5.05 -14.16
C GLN A 188 7.44 6.26 -15.06
N PHE A 189 6.58 6.43 -16.05
CA PHE A 189 6.58 7.56 -16.98
C PHE A 189 5.23 8.27 -16.95
N ASP A 190 5.27 9.59 -16.81
CA ASP A 190 4.08 10.45 -16.82
C ASP A 190 3.69 10.76 -18.27
N LEU A 191 2.47 10.36 -18.64
CA LEU A 191 1.96 10.46 -20.02
C LEU A 191 1.07 11.68 -20.23
N ARG A 192 0.96 12.60 -19.26
CA ARG A 192 0.25 13.86 -19.46
C ARG A 192 0.86 14.62 -20.65
N PRO A 193 0.10 15.48 -21.36
CA PRO A 193 0.70 16.44 -22.30
C PRO A 193 1.72 17.32 -21.56
N GLU A 194 2.71 17.89 -22.26
CA GLU A 194 3.64 18.83 -21.62
C GLU A 194 2.84 20.02 -21.07
N PRO A 195 2.78 20.21 -19.73
CA PRO A 195 2.13 21.37 -19.18
C PRO A 195 3.04 22.59 -19.36
N ASP A 196 2.44 23.78 -19.39
CA ASP A 196 3.19 25.00 -19.09
C ASP A 196 3.80 24.84 -17.69
N LEU A 197 5.11 25.10 -17.55
CA LEU A 197 5.81 25.00 -16.27
C LEU A 197 5.27 26.08 -15.32
N THR A 198 4.29 25.70 -14.52
CA THR A 198 3.54 26.57 -13.62
C THR A 198 3.61 26.04 -12.20
N SER A 199 3.05 26.82 -11.26
CA SER A 199 2.86 26.36 -9.87
C SER A 199 1.83 25.24 -9.72
N ALA A 200 1.20 24.80 -10.82
CA ALA A 200 0.27 23.67 -10.82
C ALA A 200 0.98 22.30 -10.77
N GLY A 201 2.30 22.27 -10.97
CA GLY A 201 3.11 21.06 -10.89
C GLY A 201 3.60 20.56 -12.25
N GLY A 202 4.61 19.69 -12.21
CA GLY A 202 5.29 19.18 -13.40
C GLY A 202 5.09 17.69 -13.65
N LYS A 203 5.65 17.22 -14.76
CA LYS A 203 5.77 15.79 -15.03
C LYS A 203 6.84 15.17 -14.15
N LEU A 204 6.57 13.97 -13.67
CA LEU A 204 7.54 13.18 -12.92
C LEU A 204 7.70 11.82 -13.58
N SER A 205 8.94 11.47 -13.92
CA SER A 205 9.31 10.14 -14.39
C SER A 205 10.44 9.61 -13.53
N THR A 206 10.29 8.38 -13.07
CA THR A 206 11.16 7.79 -12.05
C THR A 206 11.57 6.36 -12.42
N GLN A 207 12.75 5.96 -11.94
CA GLN A 207 13.30 4.62 -12.04
C GLN A 207 13.78 4.18 -10.66
N TYR A 208 13.50 2.95 -10.27
CA TYR A 208 13.85 2.39 -8.97
C TYR A 208 14.60 1.08 -9.15
N PHE A 209 15.83 1.04 -8.64
CA PHE A 209 16.69 -0.14 -8.63
C PHE A 209 16.70 -0.73 -7.23
N GLY A 210 16.18 -1.92 -7.08
CA GLY A 210 15.93 -2.54 -5.79
C GLY A 210 16.68 -3.86 -5.58
N VAL A 211 17.10 -4.10 -4.34
CA VAL A 211 17.57 -5.41 -3.88
C VAL A 211 16.94 -5.74 -2.53
N LYS A 212 16.56 -7.00 -2.33
CA LYS A 212 16.05 -7.55 -1.08
C LYS A 212 16.77 -8.84 -0.73
N VAL A 213 17.00 -9.05 0.56
CA VAL A 213 17.46 -10.31 1.13
C VAL A 213 16.51 -10.67 2.27
N ASN A 214 16.06 -11.93 2.31
CA ASN A 214 15.22 -12.40 3.41
C ASN A 214 15.42 -13.89 3.66
N GLY A 215 15.10 -14.37 4.86
CA GLY A 215 15.25 -15.78 5.20
C GLY A 215 15.15 -16.04 6.70
N SER A 216 15.42 -17.29 7.08
CA SER A 216 15.38 -17.74 8.49
C SER A 216 16.73 -18.33 8.92
N PRO A 217 17.71 -17.49 9.34
CA PRO A 217 19.07 -17.95 9.63
C PRO A 217 19.13 -18.89 10.85
N VAL A 218 18.13 -18.82 11.74
CA VAL A 218 17.94 -19.73 12.87
C VAL A 218 16.46 -20.06 13.03
N LEU A 219 16.15 -21.13 13.74
CA LEU A 219 14.78 -21.53 14.05
C LEU A 219 14.02 -20.36 14.70
N ASN A 220 12.79 -20.14 14.26
CA ASN A 220 11.87 -19.11 14.78
C ASN A 220 12.30 -17.64 14.58
N LEU A 221 13.39 -17.34 13.87
CA LEU A 221 13.75 -15.97 13.53
C LEU A 221 13.70 -15.80 12.01
N TYR A 222 12.78 -14.98 11.54
CA TYR A 222 12.73 -14.52 10.16
C TYR A 222 13.22 -13.08 10.07
N TYR A 223 13.92 -12.73 9.00
CA TYR A 223 14.29 -11.35 8.73
C TYR A 223 14.06 -10.99 7.26
N ASP A 224 13.84 -9.71 6.99
CA ASP A 224 13.81 -9.15 5.66
C ASP A 224 14.53 -7.79 5.65
N ALA A 225 15.37 -7.55 4.65
CA ALA A 225 16.00 -6.27 4.42
C ALA A 225 15.95 -5.93 2.93
N PHE A 226 15.70 -4.68 2.61
CA PHE A 226 15.73 -4.20 1.23
C PHE A 226 16.26 -2.78 1.13
N ALA A 227 16.72 -2.42 -0.06
CA ALA A 227 17.08 -1.06 -0.43
C ALA A 227 16.69 -0.75 -1.88
N PHE A 228 16.35 0.50 -2.13
CA PHE A 228 16.13 1.06 -3.46
C PHE A 228 16.98 2.31 -3.68
N LEU A 229 17.52 2.43 -4.88
CA LEU A 229 18.01 3.68 -5.47
C LEU A 229 16.95 4.19 -6.44
N GLY A 230 16.39 5.35 -6.16
CA GLY A 230 15.48 6.08 -7.04
C GLY A 230 16.24 7.10 -7.89
N THR A 231 15.97 7.16 -9.19
CA THR A 231 16.44 8.19 -10.10
C THR A 231 15.29 8.78 -10.91
N GLY A 232 15.42 10.01 -11.39
CA GLY A 232 14.38 10.62 -12.21
C GLY A 232 14.62 12.10 -12.47
N GLN A 233 13.53 12.82 -12.72
CA GLN A 233 13.52 14.27 -12.81
C GLN A 233 12.29 14.84 -12.10
N THR A 234 12.47 15.91 -11.35
CA THR A 234 11.40 16.61 -10.63
C THR A 234 11.38 18.08 -11.01
N LEU A 235 10.22 18.73 -10.86
CA LEU A 235 10.10 20.16 -11.08
C LEU A 235 10.64 20.92 -9.86
N SER A 236 11.62 21.80 -10.09
CA SER A 236 12.27 22.61 -9.06
C SER A 236 11.93 24.08 -9.24
N TRP A 237 11.92 24.84 -8.14
CA TRP A 237 11.71 26.30 -8.14
C TRP A 237 13.02 27.02 -7.81
N ILE A 238 13.83 27.30 -8.84
CA ILE A 238 15.19 27.84 -8.68
C ILE A 238 15.26 29.21 -9.32
N ASN A 239 15.81 30.19 -8.59
CA ASN A 239 15.96 31.58 -9.05
C ASN A 239 14.66 32.17 -9.61
N SER A 240 13.54 31.91 -8.94
CA SER A 240 12.19 32.36 -9.34
C SER A 240 11.70 31.80 -10.68
N THR A 241 12.20 30.63 -11.08
CA THR A 241 11.78 29.95 -12.30
C THR A 241 11.59 28.46 -12.06
N TYR A 242 10.59 27.87 -12.72
CA TYR A 242 10.39 26.43 -12.73
C TYR A 242 11.33 25.76 -13.72
N VAL A 243 12.15 24.83 -13.24
CA VAL A 243 13.15 24.10 -14.04
C VAL A 243 13.20 22.65 -13.61
N TYR A 244 13.29 21.71 -14.54
CA TYR A 244 13.51 20.31 -14.21
C TYR A 244 14.93 20.07 -13.70
N LYS A 245 15.03 19.34 -12.59
CA LYS A 245 16.30 18.88 -12.04
C LYS A 245 16.33 17.37 -11.89
N PRO A 246 17.52 16.76 -11.97
CA PRO A 246 17.70 15.36 -11.62
C PRO A 246 17.18 15.08 -10.21
N LEU A 247 16.56 13.92 -10.05
CA LEU A 247 16.14 13.33 -8.78
C LEU A 247 17.07 12.14 -8.48
N ILE A 248 17.66 12.08 -7.30
CA ILE A 248 18.40 10.91 -6.79
C ILE A 248 17.99 10.67 -5.34
N SER A 249 17.32 9.55 -5.08
CA SER A 249 16.70 9.25 -3.79
C SER A 249 17.00 7.82 -3.33
N PHE A 250 16.81 7.57 -2.04
CA PHE A 250 17.11 6.29 -1.40
C PHE A 250 15.98 5.87 -0.49
N LEU A 251 15.64 4.58 -0.54
CA LEU A 251 14.74 3.94 0.43
C LEU A 251 15.44 2.68 0.96
N GLY A 252 15.34 2.42 2.25
CA GLY A 252 15.85 1.20 2.86
C GLY A 252 14.98 0.77 4.02
N SER A 253 14.85 -0.54 4.21
CA SER A 253 14.16 -1.11 5.36
C SER A 253 14.86 -2.36 5.83
N ALA A 254 14.84 -2.60 7.12
CA ALA A 254 15.24 -3.86 7.73
C ALA A 254 14.22 -4.25 8.80
N GLY A 255 13.85 -5.52 8.83
CA GLY A 255 12.90 -6.07 9.78
C GLY A 255 13.32 -7.45 10.27
N ALA A 256 12.96 -7.76 11.51
CA ALA A 256 13.13 -9.06 12.11
C ALA A 256 11.86 -9.45 12.84
N ARG A 257 11.51 -10.74 12.77
CA ARG A 257 10.35 -11.33 13.41
C ARG A 257 10.76 -12.60 14.13
N TYR A 258 10.47 -12.64 15.43
CA TYR A 258 10.75 -13.77 16.29
C TYR A 258 9.44 -14.46 16.72
N TYR A 259 9.34 -15.75 16.42
CA TYR A 259 8.20 -16.59 16.74
C TYR A 259 8.43 -17.28 18.10
N ILE A 260 7.45 -17.22 18.99
CA ILE A 260 7.51 -17.80 20.34
C ILE A 260 6.31 -18.73 20.53
N PRO A 261 6.31 -19.93 19.91
CA PRO A 261 5.16 -20.84 19.94
C PRO A 261 4.70 -21.20 21.35
N GLU A 262 5.66 -21.34 22.29
CA GLU A 262 5.45 -21.77 23.67
C GLU A 262 4.71 -20.72 24.51
N LEU A 263 4.81 -19.44 24.13
CA LEU A 263 4.14 -18.34 24.81
C LEU A 263 2.90 -17.94 24.02
N LEU A 264 1.80 -18.68 24.16
CA LEU A 264 0.51 -18.31 23.53
C LEU A 264 0.58 -18.10 22.02
N SER A 265 1.45 -18.85 21.33
CA SER A 265 1.76 -18.67 19.90
C SER A 265 2.11 -17.22 19.55
N SER A 266 2.95 -16.58 20.38
CA SER A 266 3.28 -15.17 20.23
C SER A 266 4.28 -14.91 19.11
N VAL A 267 4.29 -13.66 18.65
CA VAL A 267 5.22 -13.14 17.66
C VAL A 267 5.67 -11.76 18.13
N ALA A 268 6.98 -11.53 18.16
CA ALA A 268 7.57 -10.20 18.32
C ALA A 268 8.20 -9.76 17.01
N ASP A 269 8.02 -8.51 16.61
CA ASP A 269 8.67 -7.97 15.41
C ASP A 269 9.24 -6.56 15.63
N VAL A 270 10.29 -6.26 14.89
CA VAL A 270 10.88 -4.92 14.82
C VAL A 270 11.17 -4.59 13.36
N ARG A 271 10.93 -3.35 12.96
CA ARG A 271 11.21 -2.84 11.62
C ARG A 271 11.72 -1.41 11.69
N ILE A 272 12.74 -1.13 10.90
CA ILE A 272 13.25 0.22 10.67
C ILE A 272 13.08 0.52 9.18
N LEU A 273 12.58 1.70 8.86
CA LEU A 273 12.53 2.22 7.51
C LEU A 273 13.23 3.58 7.46
N TYR A 274 13.98 3.81 6.40
CA TYR A 274 14.61 5.08 6.05
C TYR A 274 14.22 5.44 4.62
N SER A 275 13.71 6.66 4.42
CA SER A 275 13.34 7.21 3.12
C SER A 275 13.95 8.61 3.01
N SER A 276 14.77 8.84 1.99
CA SER A 276 15.50 10.09 1.83
C SER A 276 14.55 11.28 1.66
N GLY A 277 15.00 12.43 2.15
CA GLY A 277 14.30 13.70 2.04
C GLY A 277 15.19 14.77 1.43
N ASP A 278 14.58 15.89 1.07
CA ASP A 278 15.25 17.08 0.58
C ASP A 278 14.98 18.24 1.54
N LYS A 279 16.04 18.85 2.05
CA LYS A 279 15.95 19.95 3.03
C LYS A 279 15.34 21.22 2.42
N ASP A 280 15.45 21.38 1.10
CA ASP A 280 15.11 22.60 0.37
C ASP A 280 13.67 22.56 -0.19
N TYR A 281 12.94 21.47 0.08
CA TYR A 281 11.48 21.36 -0.06
C TYR A 281 10.81 22.08 1.11
N ALA A 282 10.55 23.38 0.95
CA ALA A 282 9.98 24.22 2.01
C ALA A 282 8.45 24.32 1.97
N SER A 283 7.83 24.27 0.78
CA SER A 283 6.40 24.54 0.57
C SER A 283 5.55 23.34 0.19
N SER A 284 6.15 22.26 -0.33
CA SER A 284 5.46 21.04 -0.73
C SER A 284 6.35 19.83 -0.48
N PHE A 285 5.73 18.66 -0.26
CA PHE A 285 6.39 17.36 -0.18
C PHE A 285 6.69 16.75 -1.56
N LEU A 286 5.89 17.09 -2.58
CA LEU A 286 5.91 16.40 -3.87
C LEU A 286 6.97 16.98 -4.82
N GLU A 287 7.08 18.30 -4.90
CA GLU A 287 8.02 18.98 -5.79
C GLU A 287 8.37 20.40 -5.31
N GLY A 288 9.27 21.06 -6.03
CA GLY A 288 9.64 22.45 -5.76
C GLY A 288 10.86 22.64 -4.86
N ASN A 289 11.87 21.75 -4.90
CA ASN A 289 13.16 22.09 -4.30
C ASN A 289 13.68 23.41 -4.86
N THR A 290 14.34 24.15 -3.98
CA THR A 290 14.82 25.51 -4.27
C THR A 290 16.31 25.58 -4.58
N ASP A 291 17.03 24.47 -4.40
CA ASP A 291 18.44 24.34 -4.74
C ASP A 291 18.77 22.93 -5.25
N GLY A 292 19.85 22.81 -6.01
CA GLY A 292 20.46 21.53 -6.37
C GLY A 292 19.56 20.54 -7.14
N ASN A 293 19.80 19.26 -6.86
CA ASN A 293 19.03 18.12 -7.35
C ASN A 293 18.02 17.71 -6.29
N GLY A 294 16.87 17.18 -6.71
CA GLY A 294 15.90 16.64 -5.77
C GLY A 294 16.44 15.38 -5.08
N THR A 295 16.20 15.23 -3.77
CA THR A 295 16.61 14.04 -3.01
C THR A 295 15.49 13.33 -2.26
N THR A 296 14.25 13.84 -2.31
CA THR A 296 13.09 13.18 -1.70
C THR A 296 12.75 11.89 -2.44
N PHE A 297 12.59 10.80 -1.72
CA PHE A 297 12.06 9.56 -2.30
C PHE A 297 10.55 9.71 -2.49
N THR A 298 10.06 9.50 -3.72
CA THR A 298 8.65 9.69 -4.07
C THR A 298 8.06 8.38 -4.57
N PRO A 299 7.38 7.59 -3.74
CA PRO A 299 6.80 6.31 -4.17
C PRO A 299 5.72 6.54 -5.24
N VAL A 300 5.49 5.56 -6.11
CA VAL A 300 4.43 5.63 -7.12
C VAL A 300 3.06 5.50 -6.47
N THR A 301 2.94 4.62 -5.49
CA THR A 301 1.71 4.42 -4.70
C THR A 301 1.99 4.64 -3.22
N ALA A 302 1.06 5.24 -2.50
CA ALA A 302 1.17 5.35 -1.05
C ALA A 302 1.08 3.98 -0.36
N LYS A 303 1.88 3.78 0.69
CA LYS A 303 1.79 2.62 1.59
C LYS A 303 1.62 3.12 3.01
N SER A 304 0.66 2.54 3.72
CA SER A 304 0.40 2.90 5.10
C SER A 304 1.57 2.50 6.02
N SER A 305 1.95 3.39 6.93
CA SER A 305 3.03 3.23 7.90
C SER A 305 2.50 2.91 9.31
N ALA A 306 1.40 3.54 9.73
CA ALA A 306 0.69 3.27 10.98
C ALA A 306 -0.82 3.57 10.87
N LEU A 307 -1.56 3.45 11.97
CA LEU A 307 -3.02 3.52 11.99
C LEU A 307 -3.55 4.96 12.01
N VAL A 308 -2.93 5.84 12.80
CA VAL A 308 -3.33 7.24 13.01
C VAL A 308 -2.47 8.16 12.16
N PHE A 309 -1.17 8.24 12.45
CA PHE A 309 -0.21 9.05 11.73
C PHE A 309 0.39 8.23 10.60
N ASN A 310 -0.04 8.55 9.37
CA ASN A 310 0.18 7.69 8.22
C ASN A 310 0.97 8.35 7.07
N PRO A 311 2.17 8.92 7.34
CA PRO A 311 2.96 9.56 6.31
C PRO A 311 3.37 8.58 5.21
N LYS A 312 3.37 9.07 3.97
CA LYS A 312 3.94 8.41 2.80
C LYS A 312 5.47 8.33 2.96
N ALA A 313 6.08 7.35 2.30
CA ALA A 313 7.53 7.26 2.26
C ALA A 313 8.12 8.48 1.53
N GLY A 314 9.01 9.21 2.20
CA GLY A 314 9.71 10.38 1.65
C GLY A 314 10.02 11.34 2.79
N ASN A 315 11.29 11.69 2.96
CA ASN A 315 11.76 12.42 4.15
C ASN A 315 11.24 11.80 5.46
N LEU A 316 11.29 10.47 5.56
CA LEU A 316 10.71 9.71 6.67
C LEU A 316 11.66 8.64 7.17
N VAL A 317 11.81 8.55 8.47
CA VAL A 317 12.41 7.43 9.18
C VAL A 317 11.40 6.96 10.22
N PHE A 318 11.14 5.66 10.30
CA PHE A 318 10.38 5.13 11.43
C PHE A 318 11.02 3.87 12.00
N ILE A 319 10.79 3.68 13.30
CA ILE A 319 11.08 2.45 14.02
C ILE A 319 9.75 1.92 14.53
N LYS A 320 9.41 0.69 14.15
CA LYS A 320 8.19 -0.01 14.52
C LYS A 320 8.56 -1.25 15.32
N ALA A 321 7.90 -1.45 16.45
CA ALA A 321 8.02 -2.66 17.27
C ALA A 321 6.62 -3.22 17.53
N GLY A 322 6.41 -4.49 17.21
CA GLY A 322 5.14 -5.19 17.33
C GLY A 322 5.22 -6.40 18.26
N TYR A 323 4.11 -6.69 18.94
CA TYR A 323 3.91 -7.92 19.68
C TYR A 323 2.48 -8.43 19.48
N SER A 324 2.34 -9.67 19.02
CA SER A 324 1.05 -10.33 18.85
C SER A 324 1.01 -11.66 19.59
N LEU A 325 -0.16 -12.01 20.12
CA LEU A 325 -0.40 -13.25 20.85
C LEU A 325 -1.83 -13.76 20.66
N LYS A 326 -2.05 -15.06 20.91
CA LYS A 326 -3.40 -15.68 20.98
C LYS A 326 -3.73 -16.04 22.43
N PRO A 327 -4.46 -15.20 23.18
CA PRO A 327 -4.52 -15.29 24.64
C PRO A 327 -5.16 -16.58 25.15
N PHE A 328 -5.99 -17.22 24.33
CA PHE A 328 -6.73 -18.43 24.67
C PHE A 328 -6.26 -19.66 23.87
N SER A 329 -5.04 -19.64 23.31
CA SER A 329 -4.54 -20.75 22.49
C SER A 329 -4.43 -22.08 23.25
N SER A 330 -4.33 -22.04 24.57
CA SER A 330 -4.25 -23.22 25.44
C SER A 330 -5.60 -23.62 26.06
N MET A 331 -6.67 -22.85 25.85
CA MET A 331 -7.97 -23.17 26.43
C MET A 331 -8.71 -24.21 25.59
N PRO A 332 -9.39 -25.20 26.22
CA PRO A 332 -10.23 -26.14 25.50
C PRO A 332 -11.46 -25.41 24.93
N GLY A 333 -11.62 -25.44 23.61
CA GLY A 333 -12.75 -24.84 22.91
C GLY A 333 -12.32 -24.04 21.66
N ASP A 334 -13.04 -24.26 20.57
CA ASP A 334 -12.64 -23.78 19.25
C ASP A 334 -12.96 -22.31 18.99
N MET A 335 -13.66 -21.59 19.88
CA MET A 335 -14.12 -20.23 19.59
C MET A 335 -13.16 -19.17 20.15
N LEU A 336 -12.79 -19.27 21.44
CA LEU A 336 -11.88 -18.30 22.07
C LEU A 336 -10.46 -18.37 21.52
N ASN A 337 -10.00 -19.56 21.07
CA ASN A 337 -8.68 -19.73 20.46
C ASN A 337 -8.51 -18.99 19.11
N ARG A 338 -9.61 -18.43 18.57
CA ARG A 338 -9.62 -17.62 17.34
C ARG A 338 -9.51 -16.12 17.60
N ILE A 339 -9.30 -15.71 18.85
CA ILE A 339 -8.99 -14.34 19.23
C ILE A 339 -7.46 -14.13 19.13
N GLN A 340 -7.06 -13.06 18.48
CA GLN A 340 -5.69 -12.59 18.41
C GLN A 340 -5.63 -11.14 18.90
N VAL A 341 -4.62 -10.83 19.70
CA VAL A 341 -4.34 -9.46 20.13
C VAL A 341 -3.00 -9.04 19.52
N ASN A 342 -2.90 -7.81 19.07
CA ASN A 342 -1.69 -7.19 18.57
C ASN A 342 -1.50 -5.82 19.24
N LEU A 343 -0.27 -5.52 19.63
CA LEU A 343 0.15 -4.21 20.11
C LEU A 343 1.35 -3.77 19.27
N THR A 344 1.37 -2.52 18.83
CA THR A 344 2.45 -1.96 18.02
C THR A 344 2.81 -0.57 18.55
N GLY A 345 4.10 -0.30 18.69
CA GLY A 345 4.64 1.03 18.92
C GLY A 345 5.41 1.50 17.70
N VAL A 346 5.22 2.75 17.29
CA VAL A 346 5.94 3.37 16.17
C VAL A 346 6.52 4.71 16.61
N THR A 347 7.75 4.99 16.22
CA THR A 347 8.41 6.28 16.45
C THR A 347 8.84 6.86 15.12
N PHE A 348 8.49 8.12 14.86
CA PHE A 348 8.68 8.76 13.57
C PHE A 348 9.70 9.90 13.65
N PHE A 349 10.54 9.99 12.63
CA PHE A 349 11.51 11.05 12.43
C PHE A 349 11.52 11.48 10.96
N ARG A 350 12.05 12.67 10.69
CA ARG A 350 12.47 13.10 9.36
C ARG A 350 13.99 13.12 9.27
N PRO A 351 14.63 12.62 8.20
CA PRO A 351 16.07 12.68 8.02
C PRO A 351 16.58 14.09 7.71
N THR A 352 15.71 14.98 7.20
CA THR A 352 16.03 16.39 6.90
C THR A 352 14.94 17.32 7.43
N THR A 353 15.19 18.63 7.41
CA THR A 353 14.21 19.66 7.82
C THR A 353 13.13 19.94 6.77
N GLY A 354 13.16 19.25 5.63
CA GLY A 354 12.15 19.40 4.58
C GLY A 354 10.75 18.98 5.02
N GLN A 355 9.80 19.18 4.11
CA GLN A 355 8.42 18.72 4.27
C GLN A 355 8.33 17.18 4.28
N ILE A 356 7.25 16.66 4.89
CA ILE A 356 6.79 15.28 4.75
C ILE A 356 5.39 15.31 4.12
N SER A 357 4.83 14.16 3.75
CA SER A 357 3.49 14.11 3.12
C SER A 357 2.37 14.64 4.02
N GLU A 358 2.59 14.67 5.34
CA GLU A 358 1.62 15.15 6.32
C GLU A 358 1.62 16.68 6.40
N SER A 359 0.42 17.24 6.52
CA SER A 359 0.24 18.68 6.68
C SER A 359 0.68 19.18 8.06
N GLY A 360 0.85 20.49 8.19
CA GLY A 360 1.07 21.11 9.50
C GLY A 360 2.49 21.03 10.05
N ILE A 361 3.47 20.70 9.21
CA ILE A 361 4.89 20.82 9.55
C ILE A 361 5.27 22.30 9.70
N ASN A 362 6.05 22.59 10.73
CA ASN A 362 6.63 23.91 10.95
C ASN A 362 7.91 24.07 10.12
N PRO A 363 7.90 24.87 9.03
CA PRO A 363 9.07 25.02 8.15
C PRO A 363 10.25 25.72 8.85
N ALA A 364 10.01 26.43 9.95
CA ALA A 364 11.06 27.07 10.73
C ALA A 364 11.70 26.14 11.78
N SER A 365 11.17 24.92 11.98
CA SER A 365 11.69 23.98 12.96
C SER A 365 12.84 23.15 12.41
N SER A 366 13.91 22.99 13.20
CA SER A 366 14.99 22.05 12.95
C SER A 366 14.80 20.69 13.63
N GLU A 367 13.68 20.50 14.34
CA GLU A 367 13.41 19.26 15.07
C GLU A 367 13.13 18.11 14.10
N LEU A 368 13.80 16.97 14.29
CA LEU A 368 13.66 15.80 13.42
C LEU A 368 12.67 14.77 13.98
N TYR A 369 12.46 14.74 15.29
CA TYR A 369 11.47 13.86 15.91
C TYR A 369 10.06 14.40 15.65
N LEU A 370 9.24 13.57 14.99
CA LEU A 370 7.87 13.91 14.62
C LEU A 370 6.91 13.53 15.74
N GLY A 371 7.03 12.32 16.29
CA GLY A 371 6.11 11.83 17.30
C GLY A 371 6.20 10.31 17.46
N SER A 372 5.36 9.77 18.33
CA SER A 372 5.22 8.32 18.52
C SER A 372 3.76 7.91 18.54
N GLU A 373 3.49 6.70 18.07
CA GLU A 373 2.17 6.10 17.99
C GLU A 373 2.14 4.76 18.73
N ILE A 374 1.02 4.47 19.38
CA ILE A 374 0.73 3.15 19.95
C ILE A 374 -0.60 2.67 19.38
N ASP A 375 -0.57 1.50 18.74
CA ASP A 375 -1.71 0.84 18.15
C ASP A 375 -2.02 -0.48 18.86
N GLY A 376 -3.30 -0.75 19.08
CA GLY A 376 -3.81 -2.01 19.57
C GLY A 376 -4.87 -2.56 18.63
N THR A 377 -4.83 -3.85 18.33
CA THR A 377 -5.85 -4.54 17.54
C THR A 377 -6.28 -5.83 18.22
N VAL A 378 -7.58 -6.08 18.24
CA VAL A 378 -8.18 -7.36 18.59
C VAL A 378 -8.88 -7.91 17.35
N ASN A 379 -8.42 -9.07 16.88
CA ASN A 379 -9.02 -9.80 15.76
C ASN A 379 -9.76 -11.02 16.29
N PHE A 380 -10.95 -11.28 15.76
CA PHE A 380 -11.73 -12.46 16.06
C PHE A 380 -12.26 -13.08 14.76
N ARG A 381 -11.90 -14.35 14.52
CA ARG A 381 -12.27 -15.06 13.30
C ARG A 381 -13.11 -16.31 13.62
N PRO A 382 -14.40 -16.17 13.96
CA PRO A 382 -15.25 -17.30 14.37
C PRO A 382 -15.37 -18.38 13.29
N TYR A 383 -15.23 -18.04 12.02
CA TYR A 383 -15.27 -18.95 10.88
C TYR A 383 -14.21 -18.54 9.84
N SER A 384 -13.90 -19.42 8.88
CA SER A 384 -12.89 -19.10 7.85
C SER A 384 -13.29 -17.89 6.99
N ASP A 385 -14.59 -17.76 6.75
CA ASP A 385 -15.28 -16.74 5.96
C ASP A 385 -15.68 -15.49 6.74
N LEU A 386 -15.80 -15.53 8.08
CA LEU A 386 -16.20 -14.39 8.90
C LEU A 386 -15.07 -13.89 9.81
N GLY A 387 -14.72 -12.62 9.67
CA GLY A 387 -13.75 -11.90 10.48
C GLY A 387 -14.34 -10.63 11.11
N LEU A 388 -13.96 -10.36 12.36
CA LEU A 388 -14.23 -9.14 13.09
C LEU A 388 -12.90 -8.57 13.60
N SER A 389 -12.75 -7.25 13.57
CA SER A 389 -11.59 -6.56 14.10
C SER A 389 -11.99 -5.29 14.84
N LEU A 390 -11.33 -5.02 15.96
CA LEU A 390 -11.38 -3.74 16.66
C LEU A 390 -9.96 -3.23 16.79
N SER A 391 -9.66 -2.11 16.17
CA SER A 391 -8.36 -1.44 16.25
C SER A 391 -8.50 -0.08 16.91
N GLY A 392 -7.49 0.32 17.67
CA GLY A 392 -7.39 1.65 18.26
C GLY A 392 -5.95 2.12 18.24
N GLY A 393 -5.74 3.40 17.98
CA GLY A 393 -4.41 4.01 17.92
C GLY A 393 -4.39 5.38 18.58
N VAL A 394 -3.23 5.76 19.11
CA VAL A 394 -2.99 7.09 19.69
C VAL A 394 -1.65 7.61 19.19
N PHE A 395 -1.67 8.71 18.44
CA PHE A 395 -0.47 9.43 18.00
C PHE A 395 -0.19 10.62 18.91
N MET A 396 1.04 10.67 19.42
CA MET A 396 1.55 11.72 20.28
C MET A 396 2.61 12.52 19.50
N PRO A 397 2.23 13.66 18.88
CA PRO A 397 3.19 14.49 18.16
C PRO A 397 4.21 15.11 19.12
N ASN A 398 5.36 15.50 18.57
CA ASN A 398 6.37 16.26 19.28
C ASN A 398 5.81 17.64 19.69
N ASN A 399 5.45 17.76 20.97
CA ASN A 399 4.79 18.93 21.53
C ASN A 399 5.74 19.99 22.09
N LYS A 400 7.06 19.85 21.88
CA LYS A 400 8.06 20.84 22.30
C LYS A 400 7.78 22.21 21.68
N SER A 401 8.05 23.30 22.41
CA SER A 401 8.02 24.65 21.82
C SER A 401 9.05 24.74 20.68
N GLY A 402 8.61 25.20 19.51
CA GLY A 402 9.41 25.12 18.27
C GLY A 402 9.53 23.72 17.67
N GLY A 403 8.71 22.76 18.12
CA GLY A 403 8.63 21.39 17.61
C GLY A 403 8.37 21.28 16.10
N ALA A 404 8.51 20.06 15.58
CA ALA A 404 8.41 19.75 14.15
C ALA A 404 7.05 20.13 13.54
N PHE A 405 5.98 20.09 14.34
CA PHE A 405 4.63 20.52 13.94
C PHE A 405 4.32 21.95 14.36
N LEU A 406 3.43 22.61 13.61
CA LEU A 406 2.77 23.86 14.00
C LEU A 406 2.00 23.66 15.31
N GLU A 407 1.83 24.73 16.08
CA GLU A 407 1.19 24.65 17.40
C GLU A 407 -0.23 24.08 17.34
N SER A 408 -1.00 24.40 16.28
CA SER A 408 -2.34 23.86 16.02
C SER A 408 -2.39 22.35 15.74
N ARG A 409 -1.24 21.70 15.53
CA ARG A 409 -1.10 20.28 15.19
C ARG A 409 -0.28 19.48 16.23
N ARG A 410 -0.04 20.06 17.41
CA ARG A 410 0.68 19.40 18.51
C ARG A 410 -0.23 18.65 19.50
N THR A 411 -1.51 18.52 19.18
CA THR A 411 -2.49 17.79 19.98
C THR A 411 -2.39 16.30 19.72
N THR A 412 -2.57 15.49 20.76
CA THR A 412 -2.68 14.04 20.62
C THR A 412 -3.85 13.69 19.70
N GLU A 413 -3.60 12.82 18.73
CA GLU A 413 -4.61 12.32 17.79
C GLU A 413 -4.95 10.88 18.18
N PHE A 414 -6.22 10.48 18.02
CA PHE A 414 -6.61 9.11 18.28
C PHE A 414 -7.62 8.60 17.24
N LEU A 415 -7.59 7.29 17.02
CA LEU A 415 -8.45 6.61 16.06
C LEU A 415 -8.98 5.32 16.66
N ILE A 416 -10.26 5.02 16.43
CA ILE A 416 -10.87 3.72 16.71
C ILE A 416 -11.51 3.22 15.42
N ARG A 417 -11.25 1.96 15.06
CA ARG A 417 -11.81 1.31 13.88
C ARG A 417 -12.46 -0.02 14.26
N LEU A 418 -13.71 -0.18 13.89
CA LEU A 418 -14.40 -1.46 13.86
C LEU A 418 -14.42 -1.96 12.41
N GLY A 419 -14.01 -3.21 12.19
CA GLY A 419 -14.05 -3.84 10.88
C GLY A 419 -14.77 -5.17 10.92
N LEU A 420 -15.59 -5.44 9.92
CA LEU A 420 -16.24 -6.73 9.67
C LEU A 420 -15.92 -7.16 8.23
N SER A 421 -15.59 -8.43 8.04
CA SER A 421 -15.35 -9.02 6.73
C SER A 421 -16.07 -10.36 6.61
N PHE A 422 -16.82 -10.55 5.53
CA PHE A 422 -17.50 -11.82 5.21
C PHE A 422 -17.25 -12.22 3.76
N SER A 423 -16.75 -13.44 3.53
CA SER A 423 -16.48 -13.99 2.18
C SER A 423 -17.41 -15.18 1.88
N PHE A 424 -17.95 -15.31 0.68
CA PHE A 424 -18.85 -16.42 0.33
C PHE A 424 -18.68 -16.94 -1.10
#